data_AF-A0A9Q3I1B1-F1
#
_entry.id   AF-A0A9Q3I1B1-F1
#
_cell.length_a   1.000
_cell.length_b   1.000
_cell.length_c   1.000
_cell.angle_alpha   90.00
_cell.angle_beta   90.00
_cell.angle_gamma   90.00
#
_symmetry.space_group_name_H-M   'P 1'
#
loop_
_entity.id
_entity.type
_entity.pdbx_description
1 polymer ?
#
loop_
_entity_poly.entity_id
_entity_poly.type
_entity_poly.pdbx_seq_one_letter_code
_entity_poly.pdbx_strand_id
1 'polypeptide(L)'
;MECLCLVRAHEKLHYYLDGSVFEVITECHTVKSLLNMKPPNRHMLRWQIAIQEYRGNMTIVHKAGNLHKNADGLSRWALANTPDNSAYVPLEAEPQIPIEGLNTTDIGT
;
A
#
# COMPACT_ATOMS: atom_id res chain seq x y z
N MET A 1 3.21 8.98 2.61
CA MET A 1 2.90 8.84 1.18
C MET A 1 3.29 7.46 0.67
N GLU A 2 4.56 7.04 0.81
CA GLU A 2 5.04 5.80 0.14
C GLU A 2 4.35 4.49 0.56
N CYS A 3 4.12 4.25 1.85
CA CYS A 3 3.40 3.04 2.29
C CYS A 3 1.95 3.01 1.78
N LEU A 4 1.30 4.17 1.73
CA LEU A 4 -0.05 4.27 1.19
C LEU A 4 -0.05 4.01 -0.33
N CYS A 5 0.93 4.55 -1.06
CA CYS A 5 1.10 4.27 -2.48
C CYS A 5 1.27 2.77 -2.73
N LEU A 6 2.05 2.06 -1.90
CA LEU A 6 2.21 0.62 -2.01
C LEU A 6 0.89 -0.14 -1.78
N VAL A 7 0.16 0.20 -0.73
CA VAL A 7 -1.16 -0.41 -0.44
C VAL A 7 -2.13 -0.18 -1.60
N ARG A 8 -2.20 1.05 -2.13
CA ARG A 8 -3.03 1.36 -3.31
C ARG A 8 -2.58 0.63 -4.58
N ALA A 9 -1.29 0.42 -4.75
CA ALA A 9 -0.76 -0.34 -5.88
C ALA A 9 -1.16 -1.82 -5.78
N HIS A 10 -1.10 -2.41 -4.58
CA HIS A 10 -1.58 -3.78 -4.36
C HIS A 10 -3.09 -3.89 -4.64
N GLU A 11 -3.91 -2.96 -4.17
CA GLU A 11 -5.35 -2.94 -4.46
C GLU A 11 -5.63 -2.92 -5.97
N LYS A 12 -4.93 -2.07 -6.73
CA LYS A 12 -5.14 -1.94 -8.18
C LYS A 12 -4.56 -3.09 -9.00
N LEU A 13 -3.48 -3.70 -8.52
CA LEU A 13 -2.75 -4.74 -9.25
C LEU A 13 -3.03 -6.14 -8.71
N HIS A 14 -3.96 -6.30 -7.77
CA HIS A 14 -4.28 -7.57 -7.11
C HIS A 14 -4.36 -8.75 -8.09
N TYR A 15 -5.17 -8.62 -9.16
CA TYR A 15 -5.33 -9.66 -10.17
C TYR A 15 -4.06 -10.04 -10.94
N TYR A 16 -3.06 -9.17 -10.98
CA TYR A 16 -1.76 -9.43 -11.62
C TYR A 16 -0.71 -9.95 -10.63
N LEU A 17 -0.85 -9.58 -9.36
CA LEU A 17 0.10 -9.94 -8.31
C LEU A 17 -0.25 -11.27 -7.64
N ASP A 18 -1.52 -11.66 -7.65
CA ASP A 18 -1.95 -12.92 -7.08
C ASP A 18 -1.25 -14.11 -7.75
N GLY A 19 -0.70 -15.01 -6.94
CA GLY A 19 0.12 -16.15 -7.37
C GLY A 19 1.47 -15.82 -8.02
N SER A 20 1.82 -14.55 -8.24
CA SER A 20 3.06 -14.14 -8.93
C SER A 20 4.17 -13.78 -7.95
N VAL A 21 5.43 -14.04 -8.34
CA VAL A 21 6.62 -13.55 -7.61
C VAL A 21 7.05 -12.22 -8.21
N PHE A 22 7.13 -11.18 -7.39
CA PHE A 22 7.41 -9.82 -7.86
C PHE A 22 8.32 -9.03 -6.92
N GLU A 23 8.89 -7.96 -7.47
CA GLU A 23 9.76 -7.04 -6.74
C GLU A 23 9.11 -5.66 -6.62
N VAL A 24 9.09 -5.14 -5.39
CA VAL A 24 8.66 -3.77 -5.10
C VAL A 24 9.89 -2.91 -4.94
N ILE A 25 10.07 -1.97 -5.86
CA ILE A 25 11.18 -1.02 -5.84
C ILE A 25 10.67 0.29 -5.25
N THR A 26 11.25 0.72 -4.13
CA THR A 26 10.86 1.94 -3.38
C THR A 26 12.08 2.73 -2.96
N GLU A 27 11.96 4.05 -2.85
CA GLU A 27 13.00 4.92 -2.27
C GLU A 27 12.83 5.13 -0.75
N CYS A 28 11.79 4.56 -0.14
CA CYS A 28 11.63 4.54 1.31
C CYS A 28 12.32 3.35 1.95
N HIS A 29 13.27 3.62 2.84
CA HIS A 29 13.71 2.62 3.81
C HIS A 29 12.62 2.21 4.81
N THR A 30 11.65 3.10 5.08
CA THR A 30 10.59 2.87 6.08
C THR A 30 9.64 1.74 5.70
N VAL A 31 9.45 1.44 4.41
CA VAL A 31 8.58 0.34 3.95
C VAL A 31 9.15 -1.02 4.39
N LYS A 32 10.48 -1.19 4.34
CA LYS A 32 11.14 -2.40 4.87
C LYS A 32 10.96 -2.52 6.38
N SER A 33 11.13 -1.42 7.11
CA SER A 33 10.98 -1.43 8.57
C SER A 33 9.54 -1.60 9.02
N LEU A 34 8.57 -1.13 8.23
CA LEU A 34 7.13 -1.23 8.51
C LEU A 34 6.71 -2.68 8.75
N LEU A 35 7.24 -3.64 7.99
CA LEU A 35 6.87 -5.06 8.13
C LEU A 35 7.49 -5.75 9.35
N ASN A 36 8.55 -5.17 9.93
CA ASN A 36 9.30 -5.76 11.04
C ASN A 36 9.01 -5.09 12.39
N MET A 37 8.22 -4.01 12.41
CA MET A 37 7.97 -3.22 13.61
C MET A 37 6.54 -3.37 14.11
N LYS A 38 6.34 -3.25 15.42
CA LYS A 38 5.00 -3.20 16.01
C LYS A 38 4.27 -1.93 15.54
N PRO A 39 3.05 -2.02 14.99
CA PRO A 39 2.36 -0.87 14.44
C PRO A 39 1.94 0.08 15.57
N PRO A 40 2.28 1.37 15.49
CA PRO A 40 1.94 2.35 16.53
C PRO A 40 0.49 2.85 16.43
N ASN A 41 -0.18 2.68 15.28
CA ASN A 41 -1.54 3.15 15.03
C ASN A 41 -2.33 2.11 14.21
N ARG A 42 -3.66 2.07 14.38
CA ARG A 42 -4.60 1.22 13.64
C ARG A 42 -4.44 1.34 12.13
N HIS A 43 -4.21 2.54 11.59
CA HIS A 43 -3.99 2.70 10.13
C HIS A 43 -2.74 1.95 9.65
N MET A 44 -1.66 1.99 10.43
CA MET A 44 -0.41 1.29 10.09
C MET A 44 -0.57 -0.22 10.24
N LEU A 45 -1.32 -0.68 11.23
CA LEU A 45 -1.67 -2.09 11.37
C LEU A 45 -2.43 -2.59 10.14
N ARG A 46 -3.44 -1.84 9.67
CA ARG A 46 -4.21 -2.22 8.47
C ARG A 46 -3.33 -2.29 7.23
N TRP A 47 -2.40 -1.35 7.06
CA TRP A 47 -1.43 -1.39 5.96
C TRP A 47 -0.45 -2.56 6.07
N GLN A 48 0.03 -2.87 7.28
CA GLN A 48 0.87 -4.05 7.50
C GLN A 48 0.15 -5.32 7.07
N ILE A 49 -1.11 -5.50 7.48
CA ILE A 49 -1.93 -6.67 7.10
C ILE A 49 -2.07 -6.77 5.58
N ALA A 50 -2.44 -5.68 4.90
CA ALA A 50 -2.61 -5.65 3.45
C ALA A 50 -1.30 -5.95 2.68
N ILE A 51 -0.15 -5.54 3.21
CA ILE A 51 1.15 -5.82 2.59
C ILE A 51 1.61 -7.25 2.93
N GLN A 52 1.21 -7.78 4.09
CA GLN A 52 1.62 -9.09 4.59
C GLN A 52 1.06 -10.24 3.76
N GLU A 53 -0.11 -10.07 3.15
CA GLU A 53 -0.72 -11.02 2.20
C GLU A 53 0.27 -11.42 1.09
N TYR A 54 0.98 -10.45 0.50
CA TYR A 54 1.92 -10.69 -0.59
C TYR A 54 3.35 -10.98 -0.12
N ARG A 55 3.61 -10.96 1.20
CA ARG A 55 4.98 -10.99 1.74
C ARG A 55 5.76 -12.25 1.38
N GLY A 56 5.07 -13.38 1.15
CA GLY A 56 5.67 -14.65 0.73
C GLY A 56 6.25 -14.61 -0.68
N ASN A 57 5.63 -13.85 -1.59
CA ASN A 57 5.99 -13.80 -3.01
C ASN A 57 6.59 -12.45 -3.43
N MET A 58 6.67 -11.49 -2.50
CA MET A 58 7.14 -10.13 -2.73
C MET A 58 8.52 -9.88 -2.12
N THR A 59 9.43 -9.33 -2.92
CA THR A 59 10.73 -8.82 -2.46
C THR A 59 10.79 -7.30 -2.52
N ILE A 60 11.10 -6.65 -1.39
CA ILE A 60 11.23 -5.19 -1.34
C ILE A 60 12.70 -4.80 -1.57
N VAL A 61 12.94 -4.02 -2.62
CA VAL A 61 14.25 -3.49 -2.99
C VAL A 61 14.25 -1.98 -2.82
N HIS A 62 15.24 -1.48 -2.07
CA HIS A 62 15.42 -0.04 -1.93
C HIS A 62 16.34 0.47 -3.03
N LYS A 63 15.91 1.50 -3.78
CA LYS A 63 16.71 2.11 -4.85
C LYS A 63 16.74 3.63 -4.68
N ALA A 64 17.91 4.24 -4.86
CA ALA A 64 18.09 5.67 -4.71
C ALA A 64 17.26 6.46 -5.73
N GLY A 65 16.62 7.55 -5.29
CA GLY A 65 15.61 8.30 -6.04
C GLY A 65 16.04 8.80 -7.42
N ASN A 66 17.34 8.97 -7.67
CA ASN A 66 17.85 9.41 -8.98
C ASN A 66 17.59 8.37 -10.11
N LEU A 67 17.31 7.10 -9.75
CA LEU A 67 16.89 6.04 -10.68
C LEU A 67 15.36 5.81 -10.71
N HIS A 68 14.56 6.57 -9.93
CA HIS A 68 13.10 6.44 -9.84
C HIS A 68 12.32 7.53 -10.60
N LYS A 69 12.90 8.08 -11.67
CA LYS A 69 12.31 9.21 -12.42
C LYS A 69 10.89 8.96 -12.93
N ASN A 70 10.56 7.72 -13.26
CA ASN A 70 9.24 7.28 -13.69
C ASN A 70 8.21 7.34 -12.55
N ALA A 71 8.51 6.75 -11.39
CA ALA A 71 7.62 6.78 -10.22
C ALA A 71 7.53 8.18 -9.61
N ASP A 72 8.66 8.88 -9.53
CA ASP A 72 8.78 10.25 -9.02
C ASP A 72 8.06 11.27 -9.91
N GLY A 73 8.07 11.08 -11.24
CA GLY A 73 7.29 11.89 -12.15
C GLY A 73 5.79 11.82 -11.89
N LEU A 74 5.26 10.61 -11.67
CA LEU A 74 3.84 10.41 -11.37
C LEU A 74 3.43 10.95 -9.99
N SER A 75 4.30 10.84 -8.99
CA SER A 75 4.00 11.34 -7.64
C SER A 75 4.03 12.88 -7.56
N ARG A 76 4.89 13.54 -8.36
CA ARG A 76 5.01 15.00 -8.41
C ARG A 76 3.94 15.70 -9.25
N TRP A 77 3.30 14.98 -10.16
CA TRP A 77 2.27 15.49 -11.07
C TRP A 77 0.88 14.92 -10.75
N ALA A 78 0.53 14.87 -9.47
CA ALA A 78 -0.77 14.41 -9.05
C ALA A 78 -1.87 15.37 -9.55
N LEU A 79 -2.92 14.81 -10.17
CA LEU A 79 -4.13 15.55 -10.50
C LEU A 79 -4.80 16.06 -9.23
N ALA A 80 -5.49 17.20 -9.32
CA ALA A 80 -6.30 17.69 -8.22
C ALA A 80 -7.34 16.63 -7.81
N ASN A 81 -7.62 16.54 -6.51
CA ASN A 81 -8.65 15.65 -5.97
C ASN A 81 -10.05 16.26 -6.19
N THR A 82 -10.41 16.49 -7.45
CA THR A 82 -11.70 17.01 -7.90
C THR A 82 -12.60 15.87 -8.39
N PRO A 83 -13.94 16.00 -8.38
CA PRO A 83 -14.85 14.95 -8.85
C PRO A 83 -14.63 14.52 -10.32
N ASP A 84 -14.01 15.38 -11.13
CA ASP A 84 -13.63 15.10 -12.52
C ASP A 84 -12.43 14.13 -12.64
N ASN A 85 -11.66 13.94 -11.56
CA ASN A 85 -10.54 13.00 -11.52
C ASN A 85 -11.07 11.56 -11.38
N SER A 86 -10.68 10.67 -12.29
CA SER A 86 -11.05 9.24 -12.23
C SER A 86 -10.53 8.51 -10.98
N ALA A 87 -9.54 9.08 -10.30
CA ALA A 87 -9.02 8.62 -9.02
C ALA A 87 -9.50 9.47 -7.82
N TYR A 88 -10.61 10.20 -7.96
CA TYR A 88 -11.19 11.00 -6.88
C TYR A 88 -11.51 10.14 -5.65
N VAL A 89 -11.08 10.61 -4.48
CA VAL A 89 -11.44 10.01 -3.20
C VAL A 89 -12.04 11.11 -2.33
N PRO A 90 -13.31 11.00 -1.88
CA PRO A 90 -13.89 11.95 -0.94
C PRO A 90 -13.01 12.06 0.32
N LEU A 91 -12.78 13.28 0.83
CA LEU A 91 -11.93 13.49 2.02
C LEU A 91 -12.43 12.72 3.25
N GLU A 92 -13.72 12.42 3.31
CA GLU A 92 -14.38 11.73 4.42
C GLU A 92 -14.53 10.22 4.20
N ALA A 93 -14.07 9.70 3.06
CA ALA A 93 -14.10 8.27 2.80
C ALA A 93 -13.02 7.57 3.63
N GLU A 94 -13.44 6.87 4.68
CA GLU A 94 -12.60 5.87 5.35
C GLU A 94 -12.09 4.89 4.28
N PRO A 95 -10.76 4.66 4.16
CA PRO A 95 -10.26 3.65 3.23
C PRO A 95 -10.82 2.31 3.67
N GLN A 96 -11.78 1.78 2.91
CA GLN A 96 -12.33 0.45 3.12
C GLN A 96 -11.33 -0.54 2.56
N ILE A 97 -10.29 -0.82 3.34
CA ILE A 97 -9.37 -1.92 3.07
C ILE A 97 -10.22 -3.19 3.27
N PRO A 98 -10.53 -3.95 2.21
CA PRO A 98 -11.24 -5.21 2.34
C PRO A 98 -10.27 -6.16 3.01
N ILE A 99 -10.33 -6.26 4.33
CA ILE A 99 -9.68 -7.36 5.03
C ILE A 99 -10.66 -8.52 4.90
N GLU A 100 -10.62 -9.20 3.76
CA GLU A 100 -11.32 -10.47 3.50
C GLU A 100 -10.73 -11.55 4.43
N GLY A 101 -11.01 -11.46 5.73
CA GLY A 101 -10.46 -12.42 6.70
C GLY A 101 -10.50 -12.04 8.19
N LEU A 102 -10.95 -10.84 8.57
CA LEU A 102 -11.18 -10.52 9.99
C LEU A 102 -12.58 -9.96 10.20
N ASN A 103 -13.57 -10.85 10.19
CA ASN A 103 -14.86 -10.55 10.81
C ASN A 103 -14.61 -10.38 12.32
N THR A 104 -14.90 -9.19 12.84
CA THR A 104 -14.79 -8.86 14.27
C THR A 104 -15.82 -9.58 15.15
N THR A 105 -16.48 -10.63 14.67
CA THR A 105 -17.47 -11.40 15.43
C THR A 105 -16.87 -12.48 16.32
N ASP A 106 -15.57 -12.80 16.21
CA ASP A 106 -14.96 -13.89 16.98
C ASP A 106 -14.20 -13.44 18.24
N ILE A 107 -14.39 -12.19 18.69
CA ILE A 107 -13.91 -11.72 20.00
C ILE A 107 -15.12 -11.36 20.88
N GLY A 108 -15.91 -12.39 21.19
CA GLY A 108 -16.98 -12.32 22.18
C GLY A 108 -17.04 -13.66 22.91
N THR A 109 -16.60 -13.65 24.17
CA THR A 109 -16.98 -14.64 25.19
C THR A 109 -18.45 -14.48 25.53
#